data_AF-A0AA88I5N8-F1
#
_entry.id   AF-A0AA88I5N8-F1
#
_cell.length_a   1.000
_cell.length_b   1.000
_cell.length_c   1.000
_cell.angle_alpha   90.00
_cell.angle_beta   90.00
_cell.angle_gamma   90.00
#
_symmetry.space_group_name_H-M   'P 1'
#
loop_
_entity.id
_entity.type
_entity.pdbx_description
1 polymer ?
#
loop_
_entity_poly.entity_id
_entity_poly.type
_entity_poly.pdbx_seq_one_letter_code
_entity_poly.pdbx_strand_id
1 'polypeptide(L)'
;MANIKSFSFLALKQKYTQSNGRRPFGISCLIAGFDYDGTPRLFQTDPSGVYHEWKANATGRSGKSVREYLEKHYSDTAVETEDKAVRLAIKALLEVVQSGGKNLEIAVMKKGQPLKMLEASEVEKYVADIQKEAEEEAERRKQPKV
;
A
#
# COMPACT_ATOMS: atom_id res chain seq x y z
N MET A 1 -20.99 9.17 -0.84
CA MET A 1 -21.18 7.71 -0.94
C MET A 1 -20.57 7.29 -2.27
N ALA A 2 -19.41 6.63 -2.26
CA ALA A 2 -18.76 6.15 -3.47
C ALA A 2 -19.75 5.27 -4.24
N ASN A 3 -20.10 5.67 -5.46
CA ASN A 3 -21.17 5.04 -6.23
C ASN A 3 -20.72 3.64 -6.65
N ILE A 4 -21.43 2.60 -6.23
CA ILE A 4 -21.20 1.17 -6.61
C ILE A 4 -21.13 0.98 -8.13
N LYS A 5 -21.71 1.91 -8.92
CA LYS A 5 -21.61 1.95 -10.38
C LYS A 5 -20.18 2.13 -10.92
N SER A 6 -19.22 2.61 -10.12
CA SER A 6 -17.85 2.89 -10.60
C SER A 6 -16.96 1.65 -10.74
N PHE A 7 -17.37 0.48 -10.22
CA PHE A 7 -16.59 -0.76 -10.35
C PHE A 7 -17.27 -1.80 -11.24
N SER A 8 -17.60 -1.43 -12.47
CA SER A 8 -18.16 -2.36 -13.47
C SER A 8 -17.33 -3.64 -13.65
N PHE A 9 -16.01 -3.54 -13.43
CA PHE A 9 -15.08 -4.67 -13.44
C PHE A 9 -15.33 -5.69 -12.31
N LEU A 10 -15.88 -5.30 -11.15
CA LEU A 10 -16.23 -6.25 -10.08
C LEU A 10 -17.42 -7.11 -10.43
N ALA A 11 -18.45 -6.51 -11.04
CA ALA A 11 -19.57 -7.25 -11.59
C ALA A 11 -19.11 -8.24 -12.67
N LEU A 12 -18.10 -7.86 -13.47
CA LEU A 12 -17.47 -8.76 -14.43
C LEU A 12 -16.77 -9.95 -13.74
N LYS A 13 -15.98 -9.70 -12.68
CA LYS A 13 -15.36 -10.78 -11.89
C LYS A 13 -16.40 -11.76 -11.35
N GLN A 14 -17.43 -11.24 -10.70
CA GLN A 14 -18.50 -12.04 -10.09
C GLN A 14 -19.26 -12.85 -11.15
N LYS A 15 -19.57 -12.26 -12.31
CA LYS A 15 -20.23 -12.95 -13.42
C LYS A 15 -19.41 -14.13 -13.93
N TYR A 16 -18.08 -13.99 -14.03
CA TYR A 16 -17.21 -15.11 -14.44
C TYR A 16 -17.15 -16.23 -13.41
N THR A 17 -17.27 -15.91 -12.12
CA THR A 17 -17.36 -16.91 -11.04
C THR A 17 -18.68 -17.68 -11.05
N GLN A 18 -19.79 -17.04 -11.42
CA GLN A 18 -21.12 -17.67 -11.45
C GLN A 18 -21.49 -18.31 -12.81
N SER A 19 -20.70 -18.07 -13.86
CA SER A 19 -20.98 -18.61 -15.20
C SER A 19 -20.36 -20.00 -15.38
N ASN A 20 -21.19 -20.97 -15.77
CA ASN A 20 -20.71 -22.30 -16.15
C ASN A 20 -19.72 -22.22 -17.32
N GLY A 21 -18.65 -23.03 -17.27
CA GLY A 21 -17.66 -23.13 -18.35
C GLY A 21 -16.67 -21.95 -18.41
N ARG A 22 -16.70 -21.01 -17.46
CA ARG A 22 -15.70 -19.92 -17.36
C ARG A 22 -14.84 -20.11 -16.12
N ARG A 23 -13.56 -19.70 -16.22
CA ARG A 23 -12.66 -19.65 -15.06
C ARG A 23 -12.71 -18.25 -14.43
N PRO A 24 -12.76 -18.14 -13.09
CA PRO A 24 -12.59 -16.87 -12.40
C PRO A 24 -11.23 -16.23 -12.76
N PHE A 25 -11.15 -14.89 -12.70
CA PHE A 25 -9.94 -14.16 -13.08
C PHE A 25 -8.71 -14.48 -12.20
N GLY A 26 -8.91 -14.98 -10.98
CA GLY A 26 -7.81 -15.37 -10.10
C GLY A 26 -6.92 -14.23 -9.62
N ILE A 27 -7.37 -12.97 -9.71
CA ILE A 27 -6.60 -11.79 -9.29
C ILE A 27 -7.32 -10.99 -8.20
N SER A 28 -6.54 -10.55 -7.23
CA SER A 28 -6.90 -9.52 -6.26
C SER A 28 -6.27 -8.20 -6.68
N CYS A 29 -6.94 -7.08 -6.45
CA CYS A 29 -6.44 -5.76 -6.83
C CYS A 29 -6.58 -4.78 -5.66
N LEU A 30 -5.57 -3.93 -5.47
CA LEU A 30 -5.71 -2.70 -4.70
C LEU A 30 -6.08 -1.58 -5.68
N ILE A 31 -7.13 -0.83 -5.36
CA ILE A 31 -7.61 0.28 -6.16
C ILE A 31 -7.59 1.52 -5.27
N ALA A 32 -6.73 2.48 -5.61
CA ALA A 32 -6.61 3.75 -4.92
C ALA A 32 -7.08 4.89 -5.83
N GLY A 33 -7.63 5.94 -5.23
CA GLY A 33 -8.05 7.13 -5.95
C GLY A 33 -8.66 8.18 -5.04
N PHE A 34 -9.23 9.22 -5.63
CA PHE A 34 -9.91 10.29 -4.93
C PHE A 34 -11.38 10.35 -5.35
N ASP A 35 -12.29 10.51 -4.39
CA ASP A 35 -13.69 10.86 -4.66
C ASP A 35 -13.79 12.30 -5.21
N TYR A 36 -14.98 12.69 -5.68
CA TYR A 36 -15.23 14.05 -6.20
C TYR A 36 -14.97 15.16 -5.16
N ASP A 37 -15.18 14.88 -3.88
CA ASP A 37 -14.86 15.79 -2.78
C ASP A 37 -13.34 15.85 -2.50
N GLY A 38 -12.57 14.94 -3.09
CA GLY A 38 -11.13 14.80 -2.90
C GLY A 38 -10.72 13.93 -1.72
N THR A 39 -11.65 13.17 -1.14
CA THR A 39 -11.32 12.19 -0.11
C THR A 39 -10.53 11.05 -0.75
N PRO A 40 -9.33 10.71 -0.25
CA PRO A 40 -8.60 9.54 -0.72
C PRO A 40 -9.35 8.27 -0.30
N ARG A 41 -9.43 7.30 -1.21
CA ARG A 41 -10.07 6.00 -1.00
C ARG A 41 -9.12 4.90 -1.44
N LEU A 42 -9.10 3.81 -0.67
CA LEU A 42 -8.38 2.59 -1.00
C LEU A 42 -9.34 1.42 -0.85
N PHE A 43 -9.50 0.65 -1.93
CA PHE A 43 -10.31 -0.56 -1.97
C PHE A 43 -9.44 -1.76 -2.29
N GLN A 44 -9.74 -2.89 -1.67
CA GLN A 44 -9.21 -4.19 -2.08
C GLN A 44 -10.34 -5.00 -2.68
N THR A 45 -10.05 -5.64 -3.81
CA THR A 45 -10.94 -6.59 -4.47
C THR A 45 -10.36 -7.99 -4.41
N ASP A 46 -11.22 -9.00 -4.36
CA ASP A 46 -10.84 -10.41 -4.45
C ASP A 46 -11.38 -11.06 -5.75
N PRO A 47 -10.99 -12.31 -6.06
CA PRO A 47 -11.44 -12.99 -7.27
C PRO A 47 -12.94 -13.29 -7.31
N SER A 48 -13.63 -13.30 -6.15
CA SER A 48 -15.07 -13.56 -6.08
C SER A 48 -15.92 -12.36 -6.53
N GLY A 49 -15.29 -11.18 -6.64
CA GLY A 49 -15.96 -9.92 -6.97
C GLY A 49 -16.40 -9.13 -5.74
N VAL A 50 -16.03 -9.58 -4.53
CA VAL A 50 -16.23 -8.82 -3.30
C VAL A 50 -15.11 -7.79 -3.15
N TYR A 51 -15.45 -6.67 -2.51
CA TYR A 51 -14.51 -5.59 -2.23
C TYR A 51 -14.73 -5.00 -0.84
N HIS A 52 -13.67 -4.44 -0.27
CA HIS A 52 -13.68 -3.78 1.03
C HIS A 52 -12.87 -2.50 0.98
N GLU A 53 -13.28 -1.49 1.74
CA GLU A 53 -12.53 -0.25 1.92
C GLU A 53 -11.48 -0.41 3.04
N TRP A 54 -10.30 0.18 2.86
CA TRP A 54 -9.19 0.09 3.78
C TRP A 54 -8.53 1.45 3.98
N LYS A 55 -7.95 1.69 5.16
CA LYS A 55 -7.04 2.83 5.40
C LYS A 55 -5.63 2.54 4.89
N ALA A 56 -5.14 1.33 5.12
CA ALA A 56 -3.90 0.79 4.58
C ALA A 56 -4.08 -0.72 4.36
N ASN A 57 -3.48 -1.27 3.32
CA ASN A 57 -3.61 -2.69 3.00
C ASN A 57 -2.44 -3.20 2.16
N ALA A 58 -2.22 -4.52 2.17
CA ALA A 58 -1.23 -5.20 1.35
C ALA A 58 -1.81 -6.49 0.77
N THR A 59 -1.41 -6.82 -0.47
CA THR A 59 -1.84 -8.03 -1.17
C THR A 59 -0.64 -8.73 -1.81
N GLY A 60 -0.81 -9.98 -2.23
CA GLY A 60 0.26 -10.80 -2.80
C GLY A 60 1.09 -11.57 -1.77
N ARG A 61 2.31 -11.96 -2.17
CA ARG A 61 3.22 -12.77 -1.33
C ARG A 61 3.56 -12.01 -0.05
N SER A 62 3.46 -12.70 1.10
CA SER A 62 3.72 -12.12 2.42
C SER A 62 2.81 -10.94 2.81
N GLY A 63 1.67 -10.73 2.12
CA GLY A 63 0.75 -9.65 2.44
C GLY A 63 0.12 -9.73 3.84
N LYS A 64 0.19 -10.89 4.51
CA LYS A 64 -0.19 -11.01 5.94
C LYS A 64 0.83 -10.28 6.84
N SER A 65 2.12 -10.56 6.69
CA SER A 65 3.19 -9.94 7.47
C SER A 65 3.22 -8.41 7.29
N VAL A 66 3.05 -7.94 6.05
CA VAL A 66 3.00 -6.50 5.76
C VAL A 66 1.78 -5.85 6.42
N ARG A 67 0.62 -6.51 6.45
CA ARG A 67 -0.56 -6.00 7.15
C ARG A 67 -0.36 -5.94 8.66
N GLU A 68 0.23 -6.95 9.27
CA GLU A 68 0.56 -6.95 10.70
C GLU A 68 1.53 -5.81 11.08
N TYR A 69 2.45 -5.45 10.18
CA TYR A 69 3.28 -4.27 10.33
C TYR A 69 2.44 -2.98 10.26
N LEU A 70 1.62 -2.83 9.22
CA LEU A 70 0.75 -1.66 9.05
C LEU A 70 -0.22 -1.49 10.23
N GLU A 71 -0.77 -2.56 10.79
CA GLU A 71 -1.65 -2.51 11.97
C GLU A 71 -0.97 -1.89 13.20
N LYS A 72 0.35 -2.08 13.36
CA LYS A 72 1.13 -1.55 14.48
C LYS A 72 1.63 -0.13 14.25
N HIS A 73 1.91 0.23 13.00
CA HIS A 73 2.66 1.45 12.65
C HIS A 73 1.82 2.50 11.93
N TYR A 74 0.65 2.15 11.42
CA TYR A 74 -0.26 3.11 10.80
C TYR A 74 -0.97 3.95 11.86
N SER A 75 -0.89 5.26 11.71
CA SER A 75 -1.70 6.25 12.43
C SER A 75 -1.94 7.45 11.52
N ASP A 76 -2.94 8.27 11.83
CA ASP A 76 -3.19 9.50 11.06
C ASP A 76 -1.98 10.46 11.11
N THR A 77 -1.20 10.42 12.19
CA THR A 77 0.06 11.18 12.33
C THR A 77 1.22 10.61 11.53
N ALA A 78 1.24 9.29 11.29
CA ALA A 78 2.25 8.59 10.49
C ALA A 78 2.03 8.76 8.98
N VAL A 79 0.87 9.26 8.55
CA VAL A 79 0.55 9.54 7.13
C VAL A 79 0.12 10.99 6.88
N GLU A 80 0.34 11.86 7.85
CA GLU A 80 -0.05 13.28 7.81
C GLU A 80 0.56 14.03 6.62
N THR A 81 1.80 13.68 6.26
CA THR A 81 2.50 14.24 5.10
C THR A 81 2.83 13.15 4.10
N GLU A 82 3.00 13.55 2.84
CA GLU A 82 3.39 12.65 1.76
C GLU A 82 4.70 11.92 2.06
N ASP A 83 5.71 12.63 2.54
CA ASP A 83 7.00 12.05 2.93
C ASP A 83 6.83 10.96 4.00
N LYS A 84 6.04 11.23 5.05
CA LYS A 84 5.75 10.24 6.10
C LYS A 84 4.99 9.03 5.55
N ALA A 85 3.99 9.25 4.70
CA ALA A 85 3.22 8.18 4.08
C ALA A 85 4.08 7.29 3.17
N VAL A 86 4.95 7.89 2.35
CA VAL A 86 5.92 7.17 1.50
C VAL A 86 6.90 6.38 2.37
N ARG A 87 7.45 7.00 3.42
CA ARG A 87 8.34 6.32 4.36
C ARG A 87 7.68 5.12 5.03
N LEU A 88 6.42 5.26 5.48
CA LEU A 88 5.67 4.15 6.07
C LEU A 88 5.45 3.01 5.08
N ALA A 89 5.09 3.31 3.83
CA ALA A 89 4.93 2.31 2.78
C ALA A 89 6.24 1.56 2.49
N ILE A 90 7.37 2.28 2.39
CA ILE A 90 8.69 1.69 2.18
C ILE A 90 9.09 0.82 3.38
N LYS A 91 8.92 1.31 4.62
CA LYS A 91 9.20 0.51 5.84
C LYS A 91 8.39 -0.79 5.85
N ALA A 92 7.11 -0.73 5.51
CA ALA A 92 6.25 -1.92 5.44
C ALA A 92 6.69 -2.93 4.37
N LEU A 93 7.22 -2.46 3.23
CA LEU A 93 7.76 -3.34 2.18
C LEU A 93 9.14 -3.93 2.55
N LEU A 94 9.98 -3.18 3.27
CA LEU A 94 11.29 -3.65 3.71
C LEU A 94 11.22 -4.81 4.72
N GLU A 95 10.08 -5.00 5.40
CA GLU A 95 9.84 -6.19 6.24
C GLU A 95 9.91 -7.51 5.45
N VAL A 96 9.68 -7.47 4.13
CA VAL A 96 9.64 -8.66 3.27
C VAL A 96 10.66 -8.64 2.15
N VAL A 97 11.20 -7.48 1.77
CA VAL A 97 12.19 -7.33 0.70
C VAL A 97 13.61 -7.33 1.27
N GLN A 98 14.36 -8.40 1.00
CA GLN A 98 15.74 -8.56 1.49
C GLN A 98 16.79 -7.76 0.70
N SER A 99 16.48 -7.33 -0.53
CA SER A 99 17.46 -6.77 -1.48
C SER A 99 17.58 -5.24 -1.47
N GLY A 100 16.96 -4.55 -0.51
CA GLY A 100 16.95 -3.08 -0.44
C GLY A 100 16.12 -2.40 -1.54
N GLY A 101 16.44 -1.14 -1.87
CA GLY A 101 15.62 -0.27 -2.72
C GLY A 101 15.48 -0.67 -4.20
N LYS A 102 16.34 -1.55 -4.72
CA LYS A 102 16.36 -1.93 -6.15
C LYS A 102 15.13 -2.69 -6.63
N ASN A 103 14.41 -3.34 -5.72
CA ASN A 103 13.20 -4.11 -6.01
C ASN A 103 11.92 -3.37 -5.58
N LEU A 104 12.02 -2.07 -5.28
CA LEU A 104 10.89 -1.26 -4.85
C LEU A 104 10.51 -0.28 -5.95
N GLU A 105 9.25 -0.32 -6.36
CA GLU A 105 8.63 0.70 -7.19
C GLU A 105 7.58 1.42 -6.37
N ILE A 106 7.64 2.75 -6.36
CA ILE A 106 6.74 3.60 -5.58
C ILE A 106 6.06 4.58 -6.51
N ALA A 107 4.73 4.63 -6.42
CA ALA A 107 3.90 5.57 -7.15
C ALA A 107 3.11 6.43 -6.16
N VAL A 108 3.05 7.73 -6.40
CA VAL A 108 2.33 8.70 -5.57
C VAL A 108 1.24 9.35 -6.41
N MET A 109 0.01 9.30 -5.92
CA MET A 109 -1.14 9.98 -6.51
C MET A 109 -1.60 11.09 -5.57
N LYS A 110 -1.74 12.31 -6.10
CA LYS A 110 -2.26 13.47 -5.35
C LYS A 110 -3.54 13.96 -5.99
N LYS A 111 -4.41 14.61 -5.19
CA LYS A 111 -5.65 15.20 -5.69
C LYS A 111 -5.34 16.21 -6.80
N GLY A 112 -5.95 16.02 -7.97
CA GLY A 112 -5.82 16.95 -9.10
C GLY A 112 -4.48 16.90 -9.84
N GLN A 113 -3.61 15.92 -9.54
CA GLN A 113 -2.33 15.73 -10.23
C GLN A 113 -2.28 14.34 -10.89
N PRO A 114 -1.56 14.19 -12.00
CA PRO A 114 -1.31 12.88 -12.58
C PRO A 114 -0.52 11.99 -11.61
N LEU A 115 -0.67 10.68 -11.75
CA LEU A 115 0.15 9.71 -11.02
C LEU A 115 1.63 9.96 -11.30
N LYS A 116 2.44 10.11 -10.26
CA LYS A 116 3.89 10.24 -10.36
C LYS A 116 4.56 8.94 -9.90
N MET A 117 5.32 8.31 -10.78
CA MET A 117 6.29 7.27 -10.37
C MET A 117 7.52 7.97 -9.76
N LEU A 118 7.98 7.52 -8.61
CA LEU A 118 9.23 8.00 -8.04
C LEU A 118 10.41 7.39 -8.80
N GLU A 119 11.45 8.20 -9.01
CA GLU A 119 12.68 7.71 -9.64
C GLU A 119 13.40 6.75 -8.71
N ALA A 120 14.11 5.75 -9.28
CA ALA A 120 14.87 4.78 -8.49
C ALA A 120 15.84 5.46 -7.51
N SER A 121 16.47 6.57 -7.94
CA SER A 121 17.38 7.36 -7.09
C SER A 121 16.67 8.05 -5.91
N GLU A 122 15.39 8.42 -6.05
CA GLU A 122 14.59 8.96 -4.94
C GLU A 122 14.27 7.85 -3.94
N VAL A 123 13.86 6.68 -4.44
CA VAL A 123 13.55 5.50 -3.60
C VAL A 123 14.77 5.02 -2.83
N GLU A 124 15.95 4.97 -3.45
CA GLU A 124 17.20 4.60 -2.79
C GLU A 124 17.57 5.55 -1.64
N LYS A 125 17.33 6.86 -1.80
CA LYS A 125 17.54 7.84 -0.72
C LYS A 125 16.61 7.56 0.46
N TYR A 126 15.34 7.32 0.21
CA TYR A 126 14.39 6.95 1.27
C TYR A 126 14.84 5.70 2.02
N VAL A 127 15.27 4.66 1.30
CA VAL A 127 15.73 3.41 1.92
C VAL A 127 16.97 3.64 2.77
N ALA A 128 17.95 4.40 2.28
CA ALA A 128 19.16 4.73 3.04
C ALA A 128 18.85 5.51 4.32
N ASP A 129 17.99 6.53 4.23
CA ASP A 129 17.56 7.32 5.40
C ASP A 129 16.85 6.44 6.43
N ILE A 130 15.93 5.59 5.98
CA ILE A 130 15.17 4.67 6.85
C ILE A 130 16.09 3.68 7.57
N GLN A 131 17.08 3.12 6.86
CA GLN A 131 18.04 2.19 7.46
C GLN A 131 18.91 2.88 8.49
N LYS A 132 19.39 4.08 8.19
CA LYS A 132 20.18 4.89 9.12
C LYS A 132 19.38 5.25 10.39
N GLU A 133 18.13 5.69 10.23
CA GLU A 133 17.24 5.96 11.37
C GLU A 133 17.04 4.71 12.25
N ALA A 134 16.85 3.54 11.63
CA ALA A 134 16.67 2.28 12.35
C ALA A 134 17.93 1.85 13.12
N GLU A 135 19.11 2.06 12.54
CA GLU A 135 20.40 1.83 13.20
C GLU A 135 20.59 2.76 14.40
N GLU A 136 20.38 4.07 14.21
CA GLU A 136 20.46 5.07 15.29
C GLU A 136 19.47 4.78 16.42
N GLU A 137 18.24 4.36 16.11
CA GLU A 137 17.24 3.98 17.11
C GLU A 137 17.65 2.71 17.86
N ALA A 138 18.22 1.73 17.17
CA ALA A 138 18.75 0.52 17.78
C ALA A 138 19.95 0.81 18.71
N GLU A 139 20.83 1.74 18.33
CA GLU A 139 21.93 2.19 19.18
C GLU A 139 21.44 2.95 20.41
N ARG A 140 20.47 3.86 20.25
CA ARG A 140 19.83 4.55 21.39
C ARG A 140 19.15 3.59 22.37
N ARG A 141 18.53 2.53 21.86
CA ARG A 141 17.93 1.48 22.71
C ARG A 141 18.96 0.62 23.44
N LYS A 142 20.20 0.55 22.96
CA LYS A 142 21.32 -0.18 23.60
C LYS A 142 22.03 0.62 24.68
N GLN A 143 21.90 1.95 24.70
CA GLN A 143 22.43 2.77 25.80
C GLN A 143 21.53 2.62 27.04
N PRO A 144 22.05 2.18 28.19
CA PRO A 144 21.25 2.02 29.40
C PRO A 144 20.70 3.38 29.82
N LYS A 145 19.39 3.43 30.14
CA LYS A 145 18.79 4.60 30.79
C LYS A 145 19.48 4.79 32.13
N VAL A 146 20.26 5.87 32.26
CA VAL A 146 20.81 6.35 33.54
C VAL A 146 19.68 6.87 34.41
#